data_AF-A0A7J4R036-F1
#
_entry.id   AF-A0A7J4R036-F1
#
_cell.length_a   1.000
_cell.length_b   1.000
_cell.length_c   1.000
_cell.angle_alpha   90.00
_cell.angle_beta   90.00
_cell.angle_gamma   90.00
#
_symmetry.space_group_name_H-M   'P 1'
#
loop_
_entity.id
_entity.type
_entity.pdbx_description
1 polymer ?
#
loop_
_entity_poly.entity_id
_entity_poly.type
_entity_poly.pdbx_seq_one_letter_code
_entity_poly.pdbx_strand_id
1 'polypeptide(L)'
;PPKGPPSKPPSGPPSGPPKGPSSKPPSGPPSGPPGRPPSGPPSDPPADLQEEEPAPEMESPDETSPIEPEQSDTLPVEGEPEPEESEKDKTIVSEKPSEIESEPAPEESEAVPEKAVIEESPAEEPEASEPTEAEVPQEGTIPSEAEAAEAEPKEATEEDAPIDAEREMEIARLTAEIERLRGSLVGAAEVIEEIEETPMPPVVLDNIVVPPHIVADFARMGRQLSRESLVKGTMGAISMLHPDEPGLMISTRHSTTLSRLDERGIVGGRLGGNPPRGSIGDWKVHEVLLASVALVTGGPAACIHMQGPYTTAASCEKDLILVQPIDVLGKEQIGKVVIVDPDDDAQEEFLRQVAEALQQGGMRCVVVRGHGAYAVGANLDQAMANAAMLEHSMQVLLLARQANLKI
;
A
#
# COMPACT_ATOMS: atom_id res chain seq x y z
N PRO A 1 -0.92 29.86 53.40
CA PRO A 1 -1.42 31.09 52.74
C PRO A 1 -0.93 31.18 51.28
N PRO A 2 -1.73 30.74 50.29
CA PRO A 2 -1.42 30.91 48.88
C PRO A 2 -1.59 32.38 48.46
N LYS A 3 -0.69 32.88 47.61
CA LYS A 3 -0.84 34.21 46.99
C LYS A 3 -1.80 34.08 45.80
N GLY A 4 -2.77 35.01 45.71
CA GLY A 4 -3.82 34.97 44.69
C GLY A 4 -3.33 35.28 43.25
N PRO A 5 -4.18 35.00 42.24
CA PRO A 5 -3.83 35.20 40.83
C PRO A 5 -3.82 36.69 40.43
N PRO A 6 -2.97 37.09 39.47
CA PRO A 6 -2.98 38.45 38.93
C PRO A 6 -4.22 38.69 38.05
N SER A 7 -4.80 39.88 38.15
CA SER A 7 -6.05 40.25 37.49
C SER A 7 -5.84 41.15 36.26
N LYS A 8 -6.60 40.82 35.20
CA LYS A 8 -6.98 41.59 33.98
C LYS A 8 -6.34 41.12 32.66
N PRO A 9 -7.15 40.95 31.60
CA PRO A 9 -6.67 40.74 30.23
C PRO A 9 -6.27 42.07 29.55
N PRO A 10 -5.35 42.05 28.56
CA PRO A 10 -5.04 43.22 27.74
C PRO A 10 -6.20 43.54 26.78
N SER A 11 -6.55 44.82 26.70
CA SER A 11 -7.61 45.34 25.83
C SER A 11 -7.06 45.89 24.51
N GLY A 12 -7.62 45.44 23.38
CA GLY A 12 -7.53 46.14 22.08
C GLY A 12 -7.05 45.27 20.91
N PRO A 13 -7.76 45.28 19.76
CA PRO A 13 -7.27 44.66 18.53
C PRO A 13 -6.14 45.51 17.90
N PRO A 14 -5.19 44.89 17.18
CA PRO A 14 -4.11 45.60 16.51
C PRO A 14 -4.64 46.44 15.34
N SER A 15 -4.32 47.73 15.34
CA SER A 15 -4.71 48.69 14.30
C SER A 15 -3.66 48.78 13.19
N GLY A 16 -4.03 48.40 11.97
CA GLY A 16 -3.35 48.82 10.72
C GLY A 16 -2.97 47.67 9.78
N PRO A 17 -3.28 47.76 8.46
CA PRO A 17 -2.77 46.83 7.46
C PRO A 17 -1.27 47.07 7.19
N PRO A 18 -0.53 46.05 6.72
CA PRO A 18 0.89 46.17 6.41
C PRO A 18 1.14 47.16 5.27
N LYS A 19 2.25 47.91 5.36
CA LYS A 19 2.68 48.83 4.30
C LYS A 19 3.04 48.04 3.04
N GLY A 20 2.52 48.46 1.89
CA GLY A 20 2.80 47.85 0.59
C GLY A 20 4.27 47.96 0.15
N PRO A 21 4.67 47.20 -0.89
CA PRO A 21 6.05 47.10 -1.33
C PRO A 21 6.63 48.43 -1.82
N SER A 22 7.91 48.68 -1.51
CA SER A 22 8.60 49.91 -1.87
C SER A 22 8.91 49.99 -3.37
N SER A 23 8.38 51.02 -4.03
CA SER A 23 8.63 51.32 -5.44
C SER A 23 10.01 51.97 -5.68
N LYS A 24 11.07 51.16 -5.68
CA LYS A 24 12.37 51.53 -6.29
C LYS A 24 12.98 50.33 -7.04
N PRO A 25 13.37 50.47 -8.32
CA PRO A 25 14.10 49.42 -9.02
C PRO A 25 15.53 49.29 -8.47
N PRO A 26 16.08 48.07 -8.33
CA PRO A 26 17.47 47.88 -7.93
C PRO A 26 18.41 48.32 -9.06
N SER A 27 19.41 49.11 -8.72
CA SER A 27 20.39 49.66 -9.65
C SER A 27 21.58 48.72 -9.87
N GLY A 28 21.69 48.17 -11.09
CA GLY A 28 22.92 47.62 -11.65
C GLY A 28 23.19 46.12 -11.38
N PRO A 29 23.89 45.44 -12.31
CA PRO A 29 24.31 44.05 -12.12
C PRO A 29 25.50 43.95 -11.14
N PRO A 30 25.65 42.82 -10.42
CA PRO A 30 26.78 42.61 -9.52
C PRO A 30 28.10 42.44 -10.28
N SER A 31 29.10 43.22 -9.90
CA SER A 31 30.44 43.17 -10.47
C SER A 31 31.30 42.04 -9.89
N GLY A 32 31.73 41.12 -10.75
CA GLY A 32 32.93 40.30 -10.54
C GLY A 32 32.70 38.87 -10.01
N PRO A 33 33.53 37.89 -10.44
CA PRO A 33 33.48 36.51 -9.94
C PRO A 33 34.07 36.39 -8.52
N PRO A 34 33.68 35.37 -7.74
CA PRO A 34 34.24 35.13 -6.41
C PRO A 34 35.73 34.76 -6.48
N GLY A 35 36.46 35.15 -5.43
CA GLY A 35 37.91 34.98 -5.34
C GLY A 35 38.39 33.53 -5.40
N ARG A 36 39.58 33.35 -5.96
CA ARG A 36 40.34 32.09 -6.08
C ARG A 36 40.45 31.37 -4.72
N PRO A 37 40.28 30.04 -4.65
CA PRO A 37 40.48 29.29 -3.41
C PRO A 37 41.94 29.33 -2.95
N PRO A 38 42.22 29.21 -1.64
CA PRO A 38 43.58 29.12 -1.12
C PRO A 38 44.25 27.84 -1.61
N SER A 39 45.42 27.99 -2.22
CA SER A 39 46.25 26.87 -2.70
C SER A 39 47.33 26.54 -1.68
N GLY A 40 47.22 25.39 -1.02
CA GLY A 40 48.25 24.82 -0.15
C GLY A 40 47.72 23.61 0.64
N PRO A 41 48.43 22.46 0.67
CA PRO A 41 48.09 21.35 1.55
C PRO A 41 48.48 21.66 3.01
N PRO A 42 47.86 20.99 4.01
CA PRO A 42 48.32 21.08 5.40
C PRO A 42 49.68 20.39 5.57
N SER A 43 50.54 20.97 6.41
CA SER A 43 51.88 20.47 6.71
C SER A 43 51.89 19.14 7.48
N ASP A 44 52.97 18.38 7.32
CA ASP A 44 53.23 17.10 7.98
C ASP A 44 53.17 17.14 9.53
N PRO A 45 52.84 16.01 10.19
CA PRO A 45 53.01 15.86 11.63
C PRO A 45 54.50 15.75 12.01
N PRO A 46 54.90 16.16 13.23
CA PRO A 46 56.26 15.95 13.70
C PRO A 46 56.52 14.46 13.94
N ALA A 47 57.62 13.96 13.36
CA ALA A 47 58.15 12.65 13.71
C ALA A 47 58.94 12.75 15.02
N ASP A 48 58.56 11.96 16.01
CA ASP A 48 59.47 11.47 17.04
C ASP A 48 59.32 9.95 17.07
N LEU A 49 60.37 9.25 16.63
CA LEU A 49 60.48 7.80 16.69
C LEU A 49 61.24 7.47 17.98
N GLN A 50 60.56 6.81 18.92
CA GLN A 50 61.23 6.01 19.93
C GLN A 50 60.65 4.60 19.90
N GLU A 51 61.55 3.64 19.69
CA GLU A 51 61.29 2.21 19.70
C GLU A 51 61.15 1.76 21.16
N GLU A 52 60.08 1.02 21.49
CA GLU A 52 60.12 0.09 22.63
C GLU A 52 59.67 -1.29 22.18
N GLU A 53 60.54 -2.27 22.41
CA GLU A 53 60.29 -3.70 22.18
C GLU A 53 59.37 -4.29 23.27
N PRO A 54 58.67 -5.42 22.99
CA PRO A 54 57.83 -6.08 23.98
C PRO A 54 58.63 -6.97 24.93
N ALA A 55 58.32 -6.91 26.23
CA ALA A 55 58.84 -7.84 27.24
C ALA A 55 57.88 -7.91 28.46
N PRO A 56 57.93 -8.96 29.29
CA PRO A 56 58.13 -10.38 28.93
C PRO A 56 57.06 -11.31 29.56
N GLU A 57 57.07 -12.57 29.17
CA GLU A 57 56.37 -13.65 29.89
C GLU A 57 56.99 -13.90 31.28
N MET A 58 56.18 -14.32 32.25
CA MET A 58 56.62 -14.89 33.54
C MET A 58 55.69 -16.04 33.95
N GLU A 59 56.27 -17.16 34.39
CA GLU A 59 55.62 -18.46 34.53
C GLU A 59 55.03 -18.77 35.93
N SER A 60 54.06 -19.70 35.94
CA SER A 60 53.85 -20.76 36.97
C SER A 60 53.24 -20.37 38.34
N PRO A 61 52.69 -21.33 39.14
CA PRO A 61 52.71 -22.80 38.94
C PRO A 61 51.36 -23.54 39.03
N ASP A 62 51.47 -24.87 38.81
CA ASP A 62 50.45 -25.93 38.79
C ASP A 62 49.34 -25.92 39.85
N GLU A 63 48.15 -26.38 39.46
CA GLU A 63 47.57 -27.57 40.12
C GLU A 63 46.69 -28.42 39.16
N THR A 64 46.89 -29.73 39.26
CA THR A 64 46.40 -30.83 38.41
C THR A 64 44.88 -31.05 38.34
N SER A 65 44.32 -31.38 37.17
CA SER A 65 43.76 -32.73 36.84
C SER A 65 42.91 -32.75 35.54
N PRO A 66 43.04 -33.78 34.67
CA PRO A 66 42.22 -33.92 33.46
C PRO A 66 40.99 -34.82 33.68
N ILE A 67 39.96 -34.66 32.84
CA ILE A 67 38.89 -35.65 32.66
C ILE A 67 38.68 -35.89 31.15
N GLU A 68 39.05 -37.07 30.69
CA GLU A 68 38.65 -37.66 29.41
C GLU A 68 37.48 -38.66 29.62
N PRO A 69 36.79 -39.10 28.56
CA PRO A 69 35.46 -39.72 28.67
C PRO A 69 35.48 -41.25 28.78
N GLU A 70 34.43 -41.83 29.37
CA GLU A 70 34.16 -43.27 29.30
C GLU A 70 32.80 -43.61 28.68
N GLN A 71 32.85 -44.53 27.71
CA GLN A 71 31.80 -45.49 27.35
C GLN A 71 32.09 -46.79 28.18
N SER A 72 31.25 -47.80 28.38
CA SER A 72 29.96 -48.21 27.80
C SER A 72 29.22 -49.22 28.74
N ASP A 73 28.03 -49.66 28.32
CA ASP A 73 27.37 -50.97 28.60
C ASP A 73 26.04 -51.01 29.41
N THR A 74 24.95 -50.94 28.63
CA THR A 74 23.74 -51.83 28.61
C THR A 74 23.17 -52.49 29.88
N LEU A 75 21.85 -52.32 30.08
CA LEU A 75 20.74 -53.34 30.13
C LEU A 75 19.49 -52.74 30.82
N PRO A 76 18.25 -53.26 30.64
CA PRO A 76 17.52 -53.48 29.39
C PRO A 76 16.12 -52.79 29.37
N VAL A 77 15.38 -52.94 28.27
CA VAL A 77 14.03 -52.38 28.00
C VAL A 77 12.90 -53.32 28.41
N GLU A 78 11.91 -52.82 29.16
CA GLU A 78 10.45 -53.14 29.15
C GLU A 78 9.73 -51.93 29.81
N GLY A 79 8.49 -51.51 29.52
CA GLY A 79 7.47 -51.90 28.54
C GLY A 79 6.18 -51.07 28.83
N GLU A 80 5.42 -50.69 27.81
CA GLU A 80 4.10 -50.04 27.98
C GLU A 80 3.03 -51.05 28.42
N PRO A 81 1.95 -50.62 29.10
CA PRO A 81 0.71 -51.40 29.20
C PRO A 81 -0.38 -50.87 28.26
N GLU A 82 -0.81 -51.73 27.33
CA GLU A 82 -2.06 -51.59 26.59
C GLU A 82 -3.30 -51.75 27.51
N PRO A 83 -4.50 -51.31 27.08
CA PRO A 83 -5.76 -51.76 27.64
C PRO A 83 -6.36 -52.93 26.83
N GLU A 84 -6.33 -54.14 27.38
CA GLU A 84 -7.09 -55.29 26.83
C GLU A 84 -8.51 -55.40 27.44
N GLU A 85 -9.35 -56.18 26.76
CA GLU A 85 -10.79 -56.35 27.02
C GLU A 85 -11.12 -57.04 28.36
N SER A 86 -12.37 -56.88 28.81
CA SER A 86 -12.98 -57.86 29.71
C SER A 86 -14.48 -58.04 29.46
N GLU A 87 -14.85 -59.17 28.86
CA GLU A 87 -16.22 -59.69 28.94
C GLU A 87 -16.48 -60.36 30.30
N LYS A 88 -17.69 -60.20 30.86
CA LYS A 88 -18.38 -61.27 31.61
C LYS A 88 -19.87 -61.03 31.88
N ASP A 89 -20.67 -61.86 31.21
CA ASP A 89 -21.82 -62.63 31.71
C ASP A 89 -23.17 -61.98 32.15
N LYS A 90 -24.23 -62.31 31.38
CA LYS A 90 -25.62 -62.73 31.74
C LYS A 90 -26.41 -61.91 32.80
N THR A 91 -27.64 -61.44 32.57
CA THR A 91 -28.86 -62.28 32.36
C THR A 91 -30.13 -61.52 31.88
N ILE A 92 -30.81 -62.10 30.88
CA ILE A 92 -32.28 -62.35 30.66
C ILE A 92 -33.36 -61.48 31.37
N VAL A 93 -34.36 -61.04 30.58
CA VAL A 93 -35.85 -60.92 30.78
C VAL A 93 -36.33 -59.63 30.05
N SER A 94 -36.81 -59.69 28.81
CA SER A 94 -38.19 -59.99 28.36
C SER A 94 -39.24 -58.92 28.66
N GLU A 95 -39.69 -58.18 27.63
CA GLU A 95 -41.11 -58.08 27.23
C GLU A 95 -41.32 -57.37 25.86
N LYS A 96 -42.47 -57.65 25.23
CA LYS A 96 -43.06 -57.18 23.95
C LYS A 96 -44.59 -57.07 24.22
N PRO A 97 -45.47 -56.58 23.31
CA PRO A 97 -45.36 -55.60 22.21
C PRO A 97 -46.56 -54.60 22.16
N SER A 98 -46.60 -53.70 21.17
CA SER A 98 -47.83 -53.15 20.50
C SER A 98 -47.41 -52.25 19.32
N GLU A 99 -47.51 -52.69 18.06
CA GLU A 99 -48.65 -52.56 17.12
C GLU A 99 -48.82 -51.14 16.52
N ILE A 100 -48.56 -50.97 15.20
CA ILE A 100 -49.54 -50.72 14.09
C ILE A 100 -49.92 -49.21 14.05
N GLU A 101 -49.90 -48.42 12.96
CA GLU A 101 -49.92 -48.52 11.47
C GLU A 101 -49.19 -47.26 10.91
N SER A 102 -48.83 -47.02 9.64
CA SER A 102 -49.07 -47.68 8.34
C SER A 102 -47.98 -47.27 7.32
N GLU A 103 -47.56 -48.17 6.45
CA GLU A 103 -46.75 -47.91 5.23
C GLU A 103 -47.65 -47.45 4.05
N PRO A 104 -47.13 -46.93 2.89
CA PRO A 104 -46.35 -47.74 1.94
C PRO A 104 -45.16 -47.04 1.20
N ALA A 105 -44.03 -47.77 1.12
CA ALA A 105 -43.34 -48.27 -0.09
C ALA A 105 -43.82 -47.85 -1.52
N PRO A 106 -43.00 -48.04 -2.59
CA PRO A 106 -41.52 -48.04 -2.69
C PRO A 106 -40.95 -47.47 -4.05
N GLU A 107 -39.61 -47.54 -4.24
CA GLU A 107 -38.86 -47.98 -5.46
C GLU A 107 -39.13 -47.34 -6.87
N GLU A 108 -38.19 -47.22 -7.83
CA GLU A 108 -36.74 -47.53 -7.94
C GLU A 108 -36.10 -46.84 -9.19
N SER A 109 -34.75 -46.81 -9.26
CA SER A 109 -33.85 -46.99 -10.44
C SER A 109 -34.09 -46.17 -11.76
N GLU A 110 -33.22 -46.09 -12.79
CA GLU A 110 -31.91 -46.70 -13.12
C GLU A 110 -31.14 -45.82 -14.18
N ALA A 111 -30.12 -46.38 -14.88
CA ALA A 111 -29.18 -45.66 -15.77
C ALA A 111 -28.68 -46.57 -16.96
N VAL A 112 -27.88 -46.18 -17.97
CA VAL A 112 -26.97 -45.01 -18.09
C VAL A 112 -26.91 -44.30 -19.48
N PRO A 113 -26.37 -44.85 -20.61
CA PRO A 113 -25.41 -44.03 -21.39
C PRO A 113 -25.54 -43.93 -22.95
N GLU A 114 -24.76 -42.95 -23.47
CA GLU A 114 -23.98 -42.90 -24.73
C GLU A 114 -24.52 -42.57 -26.17
N LYS A 115 -23.82 -41.58 -26.78
CA LYS A 115 -23.19 -41.50 -28.14
C LYS A 115 -23.87 -40.85 -29.39
N ALA A 116 -23.08 -39.94 -30.01
CA ALA A 116 -22.85 -39.70 -31.47
C ALA A 116 -23.98 -39.05 -32.35
N VAL A 117 -23.76 -38.25 -33.43
CA VAL A 117 -22.56 -37.69 -34.13
C VAL A 117 -22.95 -36.53 -35.12
N ILE A 118 -22.07 -35.49 -35.25
CA ILE A 118 -21.69 -34.56 -36.37
C ILE A 118 -22.69 -34.07 -37.47
N GLU A 119 -22.75 -32.73 -37.68
CA GLU A 119 -22.63 -31.96 -38.96
C GLU A 119 -22.45 -30.44 -38.60
N GLU A 120 -21.28 -29.82 -38.79
CA GLU A 120 -20.78 -28.98 -39.93
C GLU A 120 -21.33 -27.54 -40.08
N SER A 121 -20.49 -26.54 -39.70
CA SER A 121 -20.01 -25.31 -40.41
C SER A 121 -20.96 -24.40 -41.25
N PRO A 122 -20.61 -23.12 -41.59
CA PRO A 122 -19.38 -22.32 -41.33
C PRO A 122 -19.67 -21.04 -40.47
N ALA A 123 -18.74 -20.38 -39.78
CA ALA A 123 -17.48 -19.72 -40.19
C ALA A 123 -17.67 -18.50 -41.13
N GLU A 124 -17.68 -17.29 -40.55
CA GLU A 124 -17.46 -16.01 -41.23
C GLU A 124 -16.36 -15.24 -40.47
N GLU A 125 -15.41 -14.66 -41.21
CA GLU A 125 -14.33 -13.82 -40.69
C GLU A 125 -14.80 -12.36 -40.54
N PRO A 126 -14.31 -11.61 -39.54
CA PRO A 126 -14.21 -10.16 -39.65
C PRO A 126 -12.77 -9.77 -40.03
N GLU A 127 -12.58 -9.26 -41.26
CA GLU A 127 -11.37 -8.54 -41.62
C GLU A 127 -11.21 -7.26 -40.78
N ALA A 128 -9.97 -6.78 -40.67
CA ALA A 128 -9.64 -5.59 -39.91
C ALA A 128 -10.26 -4.31 -40.52
N SER A 129 -10.82 -3.46 -39.65
CA SER A 129 -11.13 -2.07 -39.98
C SER A 129 -10.71 -1.15 -38.83
N GLU A 130 -10.10 -0.01 -39.18
CA GLU A 130 -9.52 0.97 -38.26
C GLU A 130 -10.61 1.74 -37.48
N PRO A 131 -10.32 2.29 -36.28
CA PRO A 131 -11.32 2.97 -35.46
C PRO A 131 -11.61 4.40 -35.96
N THR A 132 -12.85 4.65 -36.37
CA THR A 132 -13.41 6.01 -36.48
C THR A 132 -13.87 6.54 -35.11
N GLU A 133 -13.67 7.83 -34.85
CA GLU A 133 -14.07 8.51 -33.62
C GLU A 133 -15.58 8.36 -33.31
N ALA A 134 -15.90 8.25 -32.00
CA ALA A 134 -17.27 8.19 -31.51
C ALA A 134 -17.77 9.57 -31.04
N GLU A 135 -18.86 10.05 -31.65
CA GLU A 135 -19.61 11.23 -31.20
C GLU A 135 -20.41 10.93 -29.92
N VAL A 136 -20.61 11.95 -29.08
CA VAL A 136 -21.32 11.88 -27.79
C VAL A 136 -22.69 12.59 -27.92
N PRO A 137 -23.80 12.03 -27.39
CA PRO A 137 -25.15 12.31 -27.92
C PRO A 137 -25.84 13.57 -27.38
N GLN A 138 -26.87 14.02 -28.11
CA GLN A 138 -27.77 15.12 -27.73
C GLN A 138 -29.04 14.62 -26.99
N GLU A 139 -29.34 15.22 -25.84
CA GLU A 139 -30.71 15.38 -25.29
C GLU A 139 -31.25 16.77 -25.72
N GLY A 140 -32.55 17.07 -25.77
CA GLY A 140 -33.75 16.30 -25.44
C GLY A 140 -35.03 17.13 -25.72
N THR A 141 -36.11 16.41 -26.03
CA THR A 141 -37.39 16.81 -26.67
C THR A 141 -38.25 17.95 -26.04
N ILE A 142 -38.89 18.72 -26.95
CA ILE A 142 -40.15 19.54 -26.89
C ILE A 142 -41.32 18.92 -26.07
N PRO A 143 -42.46 19.60 -25.71
CA PRO A 143 -43.31 20.46 -26.59
C PRO A 143 -44.18 21.58 -25.95
N SER A 144 -45.11 22.15 -26.77
CA SER A 144 -46.39 22.85 -26.46
C SER A 144 -46.40 24.35 -26.78
N GLU A 145 -47.41 25.00 -27.38
CA GLU A 145 -48.56 24.74 -28.28
C GLU A 145 -49.34 26.09 -28.35
N ALA A 146 -50.05 26.35 -29.45
CA ALA A 146 -51.15 27.34 -29.62
C ALA A 146 -50.88 28.77 -30.19
N GLU A 147 -51.54 29.02 -31.32
CA GLU A 147 -52.19 30.29 -31.78
C GLU A 147 -51.36 31.59 -31.98
N ALA A 148 -51.58 32.43 -33.01
CA ALA A 148 -52.36 32.33 -34.26
C ALA A 148 -52.02 33.53 -35.19
N ALA A 149 -52.68 33.59 -36.35
CA ALA A 149 -52.88 34.74 -37.27
C ALA A 149 -51.86 35.00 -38.39
N GLU A 150 -52.42 35.24 -39.57
CA GLU A 150 -51.80 35.61 -40.84
C GLU A 150 -51.42 37.10 -40.88
N ALA A 151 -50.40 37.49 -41.67
CA ALA A 151 -50.60 38.30 -42.89
C ALA A 151 -49.31 38.96 -43.43
N GLU A 152 -49.04 38.67 -44.72
CA GLU A 152 -48.36 39.52 -45.72
C GLU A 152 -46.86 39.89 -45.61
N PRO A 153 -46.18 40.21 -46.75
CA PRO A 153 -44.75 40.03 -46.88
C PRO A 153 -43.94 41.30 -47.21
N LYS A 154 -42.62 41.19 -47.02
CA LYS A 154 -41.55 42.12 -47.41
C LYS A 154 -41.53 43.45 -46.66
N GLU A 155 -40.47 43.63 -45.87
CA GLU A 155 -39.43 44.59 -46.25
C GLU A 155 -38.07 44.08 -45.75
N ALA A 156 -37.00 44.46 -46.44
CA ALA A 156 -35.65 44.12 -46.02
C ALA A 156 -35.17 45.18 -45.01
N THR A 157 -34.92 44.76 -43.78
CA THR A 157 -34.15 45.55 -42.80
C THR A 157 -32.82 44.85 -42.56
N GLU A 158 -31.78 45.37 -43.21
CA GLU A 158 -30.39 45.09 -42.88
C GLU A 158 -30.11 45.62 -41.46
N GLU A 159 -29.92 44.75 -40.45
CA GLU A 159 -29.27 45.10 -39.17
C GLU A 159 -29.09 43.88 -38.23
N ASP A 160 -28.29 42.88 -38.64
CA ASP A 160 -27.75 41.86 -37.70
C ASP A 160 -26.36 41.29 -38.12
N ALA A 161 -25.78 41.78 -39.22
CA ALA A 161 -24.53 41.27 -39.80
C ALA A 161 -23.21 41.45 -39.01
N PRO A 162 -23.03 42.38 -38.02
CA PRO A 162 -21.74 42.54 -37.36
C PRO A 162 -21.48 41.54 -36.23
N ILE A 163 -22.53 40.91 -35.68
CA ILE A 163 -22.42 40.09 -34.46
C ILE A 163 -21.89 38.68 -34.78
N ASP A 164 -22.31 38.09 -35.89
CA ASP A 164 -21.93 36.71 -36.23
C ASP A 164 -20.49 36.59 -36.73
N ALA A 165 -19.97 37.58 -37.48
CA ALA A 165 -18.56 37.59 -37.87
C ALA A 165 -17.61 37.75 -36.67
N GLU A 166 -18.00 38.53 -35.65
CA GLU A 166 -17.22 38.69 -34.41
C GLU A 166 -17.27 37.40 -33.56
N ARG A 167 -18.42 36.71 -33.53
CA ARG A 167 -18.55 35.36 -32.94
C ARG A 167 -17.71 34.32 -33.68
N GLU A 168 -17.73 34.29 -35.02
CA GLU A 168 -16.92 33.36 -35.82
C GLU A 168 -15.42 33.58 -35.59
N MET A 169 -14.96 34.82 -35.50
CA MET A 169 -13.57 35.14 -35.19
C MET A 169 -13.18 34.73 -33.76
N GLU A 170 -14.05 34.92 -32.76
CA GLU A 170 -13.79 34.46 -31.40
C GLU A 170 -13.86 32.92 -31.30
N ILE A 171 -14.76 32.25 -32.02
CA ILE A 171 -14.80 30.78 -32.13
C ILE A 171 -13.49 30.28 -32.74
N ALA A 172 -13.03 30.84 -33.86
CA ALA A 172 -11.76 30.44 -34.48
C ALA A 172 -10.56 30.65 -33.53
N ARG A 173 -10.55 31.76 -32.78
CA ARG A 173 -9.53 32.05 -31.77
C ARG A 173 -9.57 31.06 -30.59
N LEU A 174 -10.76 30.74 -30.09
CA LEU A 174 -10.95 29.77 -29.01
C LEU A 174 -10.58 28.36 -29.48
N THR A 175 -10.88 27.98 -30.72
CA THR A 175 -10.46 26.70 -31.32
C THR A 175 -8.93 26.61 -31.40
N ALA A 176 -8.26 27.67 -31.88
CA ALA A 176 -6.80 27.73 -31.92
C ALA A 176 -6.16 27.68 -30.51
N GLU A 177 -6.78 28.31 -29.51
CA GLU A 177 -6.34 28.22 -28.12
C GLU A 177 -6.58 26.82 -27.52
N ILE A 178 -7.71 26.16 -27.83
CA ILE A 178 -7.97 24.76 -27.45
C ILE A 178 -6.93 23.82 -28.07
N GLU A 179 -6.59 24.01 -29.35
CA GLU A 179 -5.56 23.23 -30.03
C GLU A 179 -4.17 23.45 -29.39
N ARG A 180 -3.82 24.70 -29.08
CA ARG A 180 -2.59 25.06 -28.34
C ARG A 180 -2.55 24.42 -26.95
N LEU A 181 -3.67 24.41 -26.22
CA LEU A 181 -3.79 23.80 -24.90
C LEU A 181 -3.70 22.26 -24.98
N ARG A 182 -4.31 21.63 -26.00
CA ARG A 182 -4.18 20.19 -26.27
C ARG A 182 -2.74 19.81 -26.57
N GLY A 183 -2.05 20.53 -27.47
CA GLY A 183 -0.63 20.31 -27.75
C GLY A 183 0.27 20.49 -26.51
N SER A 184 -0.02 21.50 -25.69
CA SER A 184 0.68 21.70 -24.41
C SER A 184 0.41 20.61 -23.37
N LEU A 185 -0.77 19.96 -23.42
CA LEU A 185 -1.12 18.87 -22.52
C LEU A 185 -0.43 17.56 -22.93
N VAL A 186 -0.38 17.26 -24.24
CA VAL A 186 0.32 16.08 -24.77
C VAL A 186 1.82 16.15 -24.43
N GLY A 187 2.49 17.26 -24.74
CA GLY A 187 3.90 17.43 -24.38
C GLY A 187 4.17 17.44 -22.87
N ALA A 188 3.18 17.78 -22.03
CA ALA A 188 3.30 17.63 -20.59
C ALA A 188 3.15 16.17 -20.13
N ALA A 189 2.31 15.38 -20.79
CA ALA A 189 2.16 13.96 -20.52
C ALA A 189 3.44 13.18 -20.86
N GLU A 190 4.03 13.42 -22.05
CA GLU A 190 5.29 12.82 -22.49
C GLU A 190 6.43 13.06 -21.48
N VAL A 191 6.57 14.30 -20.98
CA VAL A 191 7.58 14.65 -19.96
C VAL A 191 7.30 14.00 -18.61
N ILE A 192 6.04 13.79 -18.24
CA ILE A 192 5.68 13.08 -17.00
C ILE A 192 6.03 11.59 -17.13
N GLU A 193 5.72 10.97 -18.27
CA GLU A 193 6.04 9.57 -18.56
C GLU A 193 7.56 9.34 -18.57
N GLU A 194 8.35 10.21 -19.22
CA GLU A 194 9.82 10.14 -19.20
C GLU A 194 10.40 10.25 -17.77
N ILE A 195 9.77 11.05 -16.90
CA ILE A 195 10.17 11.16 -15.48
C ILE A 195 9.75 9.91 -14.69
N GLU A 196 8.58 9.33 -14.96
CA GLU A 196 8.04 8.16 -14.26
C GLU A 196 8.66 6.83 -14.70
N GLU A 197 9.13 6.70 -15.94
CA GLU A 197 9.80 5.52 -16.49
C GLU A 197 11.34 5.67 -16.56
N THR A 198 11.90 6.52 -15.71
CA THR A 198 13.36 6.69 -15.61
C THR A 198 14.08 5.34 -15.38
N PRO A 199 15.00 4.90 -16.27
CA PRO A 199 15.64 3.60 -16.16
C PRO A 199 16.60 3.56 -14.97
N MET A 200 16.21 2.85 -13.91
CA MET A 200 16.95 2.77 -12.66
C MET A 200 18.18 1.86 -12.76
N PRO A 201 19.31 2.19 -12.11
CA PRO A 201 20.44 1.27 -12.02
C PRO A 201 20.12 0.08 -11.08
N PRO A 202 20.76 -1.09 -11.25
CA PRO A 202 20.64 -2.21 -10.32
C PRO A 202 21.27 -1.86 -8.97
N VAL A 203 20.69 -2.37 -7.87
CA VAL A 203 21.27 -2.22 -6.52
C VAL A 203 22.09 -3.45 -6.19
N VAL A 204 23.35 -3.26 -5.84
CA VAL A 204 24.20 -4.31 -5.27
C VAL A 204 24.27 -4.11 -3.76
N LEU A 205 23.78 -5.09 -3.01
CA LEU A 205 23.80 -5.18 -1.56
C LEU A 205 24.70 -6.37 -1.14
N ASP A 206 24.85 -6.59 0.17
CA ASP A 206 25.68 -7.67 0.71
C ASP A 206 25.17 -9.06 0.29
N ASN A 207 25.78 -9.62 -0.76
CA ASN A 207 25.42 -10.89 -1.41
C ASN A 207 24.02 -10.93 -2.05
N ILE A 208 23.44 -9.78 -2.40
CA ILE A 208 22.12 -9.64 -3.02
C ILE A 208 22.23 -8.65 -4.19
N VAL A 209 21.66 -8.97 -5.34
CA VAL A 209 21.54 -8.05 -6.48
C VAL A 209 20.07 -7.82 -6.77
N VAL A 210 19.60 -6.57 -6.62
CA VAL A 210 18.24 -6.19 -6.98
C VAL A 210 18.22 -5.74 -8.45
N PRO A 211 17.43 -6.39 -9.33
CA PRO A 211 17.34 -6.04 -10.74
C PRO A 211 16.82 -4.60 -10.98
N PRO A 212 17.21 -3.97 -12.10
CA PRO A 212 16.76 -2.61 -12.47
C PRO A 212 15.24 -2.42 -12.45
N HIS A 213 14.49 -3.40 -12.94
CA HIS A 213 13.04 -3.33 -13.04
C HIS A 213 12.36 -3.28 -11.66
N ILE A 214 12.87 -4.02 -10.66
CA ILE A 214 12.33 -3.96 -9.30
C ILE A 214 12.57 -2.56 -8.70
N VAL A 215 13.75 -1.97 -8.91
CA VAL A 215 14.04 -0.60 -8.44
C VAL A 215 13.10 0.42 -9.11
N ALA A 216 12.81 0.24 -10.40
CA ALA A 216 11.86 1.07 -11.14
C ALA A 216 10.41 0.90 -10.62
N ASP A 217 9.95 -0.32 -10.36
CA ASP A 217 8.62 -0.59 -9.79
C ASP A 217 8.45 0.02 -8.40
N PHE A 218 9.46 -0.09 -7.53
CA PHE A 218 9.49 0.59 -6.24
C PHE A 218 9.37 2.11 -6.41
N ALA A 219 10.14 2.71 -7.33
CA ALA A 219 10.14 4.15 -7.57
C ALA A 219 8.80 4.64 -8.17
N ARG A 220 8.21 3.89 -9.11
CA ARG A 220 6.87 4.09 -9.65
C ARG A 220 5.83 4.05 -8.53
N MET A 221 5.85 3.01 -7.72
CA MET A 221 4.89 2.80 -6.62
C MET A 221 5.00 3.90 -5.56
N GLY A 222 6.22 4.32 -5.20
CA GLY A 222 6.45 5.42 -4.27
C GLY A 222 5.92 6.78 -4.77
N ARG A 223 5.98 7.04 -6.09
CA ARG A 223 5.32 8.20 -6.73
C ARG A 223 3.80 8.09 -6.66
N GLN A 224 3.23 6.94 -7.01
CA GLN A 224 1.77 6.70 -7.00
C GLN A 224 1.17 6.83 -5.59
N LEU A 225 1.77 6.19 -4.58
CA LEU A 225 1.38 6.31 -3.17
C LEU A 225 1.35 7.77 -2.68
N SER A 226 2.31 8.59 -3.12
CA SER A 226 2.37 10.01 -2.76
C SER A 226 1.35 10.86 -3.51
N ARG A 227 0.99 10.49 -4.75
CA ARG A 227 -0.07 11.15 -5.54
C ARG A 227 -1.43 10.93 -4.89
N GLU A 228 -1.70 9.73 -4.40
CA GLU A 228 -2.94 9.38 -3.70
C GLU A 228 -2.97 9.81 -2.21
N SER A 229 -1.92 10.49 -1.73
CA SER A 229 -1.80 10.96 -0.34
C SER A 229 -1.81 9.86 0.74
N LEU A 230 -1.57 8.60 0.36
CA LEU A 230 -1.42 7.44 1.26
C LEU A 230 -0.11 7.49 2.06
N VAL A 231 0.90 8.20 1.54
CA VAL A 231 2.19 8.47 2.18
C VAL A 231 2.58 9.95 2.04
N LYS A 232 3.36 10.48 3.00
CA LYS A 232 3.80 11.89 3.00
C LYS A 232 5.24 12.04 3.51
N GLY A 233 6.12 12.65 2.70
CA GLY A 233 7.52 12.79 3.06
C GLY A 233 8.19 11.42 3.21
N THR A 234 8.67 11.12 4.42
CA THR A 234 9.32 9.84 4.79
C THR A 234 8.39 8.88 5.54
N MET A 235 7.09 9.14 5.53
CA MET A 235 6.06 8.29 6.13
C MET A 235 5.74 7.10 5.23
N GLY A 236 5.45 5.94 5.85
CA GLY A 236 5.16 4.69 5.13
C GLY A 236 6.39 3.97 4.59
N ALA A 237 6.17 2.75 4.12
CA ALA A 237 7.19 1.87 3.57
C ALA A 237 6.61 0.92 2.51
N ILE A 238 7.48 0.43 1.63
CA ILE A 238 7.14 -0.55 0.60
C ILE A 238 8.06 -1.75 0.80
N SER A 239 7.52 -2.97 0.73
CA SER A 239 8.33 -4.18 0.62
C SER A 239 7.68 -5.23 -0.28
N MET A 240 8.51 -6.14 -0.80
CA MET A 240 8.06 -7.33 -1.51
C MET A 240 9.06 -8.48 -1.35
N LEU A 241 8.62 -9.70 -1.64
CA LEU A 241 9.52 -10.82 -1.86
C LEU A 241 10.11 -10.75 -3.26
N HIS A 242 11.38 -11.12 -3.42
CA HIS A 242 12.02 -11.22 -4.73
C HIS A 242 11.34 -12.32 -5.56
N PRO A 243 10.93 -12.06 -6.82
CA PRO A 243 10.25 -13.06 -7.65
C PRO A 243 11.16 -14.27 -7.96
N ASP A 244 12.42 -14.02 -8.33
CA ASP A 244 13.36 -15.08 -8.72
C ASP A 244 14.14 -15.75 -7.56
N GLU A 245 14.25 -15.11 -6.39
CA GLU A 245 15.03 -15.58 -5.24
C GLU A 245 14.14 -15.81 -4.01
N PRO A 246 13.66 -17.06 -3.77
CA PRO A 246 12.80 -17.37 -2.63
C PRO A 246 13.44 -17.02 -1.28
N GLY A 247 12.67 -16.39 -0.40
CA GLY A 247 13.12 -16.00 0.94
C GLY A 247 13.99 -14.74 0.99
N LEU A 248 14.18 -14.04 -0.13
CA LEU A 248 14.74 -12.68 -0.15
C LEU A 248 13.60 -11.65 -0.06
N MET A 249 13.66 -10.77 0.95
CA MET A 249 12.78 -9.61 1.08
C MET A 249 13.52 -8.34 0.64
N ILE A 250 12.89 -7.56 -0.22
CA ILE A 250 13.33 -6.22 -0.63
C ILE A 250 12.38 -5.21 0.03
N SER A 251 12.94 -4.11 0.54
CA SER A 251 12.19 -3.04 1.21
C SER A 251 12.79 -1.68 0.88
N THR A 252 11.98 -0.63 1.03
CA THR A 252 12.48 0.73 1.15
C THR A 252 13.36 0.88 2.40
N ARG A 253 14.34 1.78 2.33
CA ARG A 253 15.23 2.19 3.43
C ARG A 253 14.50 3.08 4.41
N HIS A 254 14.87 2.98 5.69
CA HIS A 254 14.36 3.88 6.73
C HIS A 254 14.57 5.37 6.40
N SER A 255 13.55 6.19 6.66
CA SER A 255 13.55 7.65 6.43
C SER A 255 13.83 8.09 4.99
N THR A 256 13.60 7.24 4.00
CA THR A 256 13.66 7.63 2.58
C THR A 256 12.33 8.25 2.12
N THR A 257 12.39 9.24 1.23
CA THR A 257 11.18 9.89 0.69
C THR A 257 10.65 9.10 -0.50
N LEU A 258 9.51 8.41 -0.33
CA LEU A 258 8.97 7.48 -1.33
C LEU A 258 8.67 8.13 -2.70
N SER A 259 8.21 9.39 -2.72
CA SER A 259 7.95 10.12 -3.97
C SER A 259 9.19 10.48 -4.79
N ARG A 260 10.39 10.32 -4.20
CA ARG A 260 11.69 10.58 -4.83
C ARG A 260 12.63 9.38 -4.62
N LEU A 261 12.06 8.18 -4.57
CA LEU A 261 12.80 6.95 -4.31
C LEU A 261 13.81 6.68 -5.44
N ASP A 262 15.06 6.47 -5.03
CA ASP A 262 16.20 6.10 -5.88
C ASP A 262 16.74 4.72 -5.49
N GLU A 263 17.74 4.22 -6.22
CA GLU A 263 18.39 2.94 -5.94
C GLU A 263 19.02 2.90 -4.54
N ARG A 264 19.37 4.08 -4.00
CA ARG A 264 20.02 4.26 -2.69
C ARG A 264 19.01 4.16 -1.55
N GLY A 265 17.73 4.35 -1.85
CA GLY A 265 16.59 4.17 -0.96
C GLY A 265 16.10 2.72 -0.85
N ILE A 266 16.80 1.74 -1.43
CA ILE A 266 16.47 0.31 -1.32
C ILE A 266 17.38 -0.40 -0.29
N VAL A 267 16.83 -1.41 0.37
CA VAL A 267 17.51 -2.37 1.23
C VAL A 267 16.93 -3.77 1.00
N GLY A 268 17.68 -4.81 1.34
CA GLY A 268 17.30 -6.20 1.13
C GLY A 268 17.92 -7.11 2.17
N GLY A 269 17.23 -8.19 2.51
CA GLY A 269 17.63 -9.12 3.56
C GLY A 269 16.82 -10.41 3.50
N ARG A 270 17.34 -11.48 4.11
CA ARG A 270 16.67 -12.79 4.12
C ARG A 270 15.52 -12.80 5.12
N LEU A 271 14.41 -13.40 4.72
CA LEU A 271 13.26 -13.72 5.58
C LEU A 271 13.73 -14.61 6.75
N GLY A 272 13.22 -14.36 7.97
CA GLY A 272 13.69 -15.01 9.20
C GLY A 272 15.03 -14.49 9.74
N GLY A 273 15.76 -13.66 8.99
CA GLY A 273 17.06 -13.12 9.37
C GLY A 273 16.99 -11.92 10.33
N ASN A 274 18.16 -11.40 10.71
CA ASN A 274 18.23 -10.09 11.37
C ASN A 274 17.95 -8.97 10.34
N PRO A 275 17.30 -7.86 10.73
CA PRO A 275 17.07 -6.74 9.84
C PRO A 275 18.40 -6.18 9.27
N PRO A 276 18.50 -5.95 7.95
CA PRO A 276 19.70 -5.41 7.32
C PRO A 276 19.92 -3.95 7.75
N ARG A 277 21.18 -3.48 7.70
CA ARG A 277 21.52 -2.11 8.11
C ARG A 277 20.75 -1.07 7.28
N GLY A 278 19.95 -0.24 7.96
CA GLY A 278 19.09 0.77 7.32
C GLY A 278 17.70 0.27 6.94
N SER A 279 17.30 -0.93 7.38
CA SER A 279 15.90 -1.37 7.39
C SER A 279 14.99 -0.36 8.07
N ILE A 280 13.74 -0.30 7.61
CA ILE A 280 12.62 0.33 8.32
C ILE A 280 12.48 -0.24 9.75
N GLY A 281 11.90 0.52 10.68
CA GLY A 281 11.81 0.13 12.10
C GLY A 281 10.87 -1.05 12.33
N ASP A 282 9.84 -1.13 11.49
CA ASP A 282 8.79 -2.13 11.36
C ASP A 282 9.15 -3.28 10.41
N TRP A 283 10.44 -3.50 10.13
CA TRP A 283 10.92 -4.58 9.25
C TRP A 283 10.31 -5.94 9.58
N LYS A 284 10.19 -6.27 10.88
CA LYS A 284 9.62 -7.54 11.33
C LYS A 284 8.12 -7.64 11.09
N VAL A 285 7.38 -6.53 11.05
CA VAL A 285 5.97 -6.50 10.67
C VAL A 285 5.84 -6.85 9.18
N HIS A 286 6.59 -6.18 8.32
CA HIS A 286 6.64 -6.49 6.89
C HIS A 286 7.07 -7.94 6.61
N GLU A 287 8.06 -8.46 7.35
CA GLU A 287 8.54 -9.85 7.25
C GLU A 287 7.43 -10.87 7.53
N VAL A 288 6.69 -10.69 8.63
CA VAL A 288 5.57 -11.58 9.03
C VAL A 288 4.41 -11.47 8.05
N LEU A 289 4.02 -10.26 7.65
CA LEU A 289 2.92 -10.04 6.70
C LEU A 289 3.21 -10.67 5.33
N LEU A 290 4.41 -10.47 4.80
CA LEU A 290 4.82 -11.10 3.53
C LEU A 290 4.89 -12.62 3.63
N ALA A 291 5.37 -13.17 4.76
CA ALA A 291 5.38 -14.61 4.99
C ALA A 291 3.95 -15.19 4.99
N SER A 292 3.03 -14.59 5.74
CA SER A 292 1.62 -15.03 5.79
C SER A 292 0.95 -14.96 4.42
N VAL A 293 1.22 -13.92 3.63
CA VAL A 293 0.65 -13.76 2.28
C VAL A 293 1.23 -14.78 1.31
N ALA A 294 2.56 -14.97 1.29
CA ALA A 294 3.23 -15.91 0.41
C ALA A 294 2.78 -17.37 0.64
N LEU A 295 2.45 -17.73 1.89
CA LEU A 295 1.87 -19.04 2.22
C LEU A 295 0.47 -19.24 1.61
N VAL A 296 -0.31 -18.17 1.45
CA VAL A 296 -1.68 -18.22 0.89
C VAL A 296 -1.67 -18.06 -0.64
N THR A 297 -0.81 -17.20 -1.19
CA THR A 297 -0.68 -17.00 -2.65
C THR A 297 0.17 -18.07 -3.33
N GLY A 298 0.98 -18.82 -2.57
CA GLY A 298 1.90 -19.84 -3.09
C GLY A 298 3.06 -19.26 -3.89
N GLY A 299 3.39 -17.98 -3.71
CA GLY A 299 4.31 -17.27 -4.59
C GLY A 299 4.62 -15.84 -4.13
N PRO A 300 4.81 -14.87 -5.06
CA PRO A 300 5.20 -13.52 -4.71
C PRO A 300 4.18 -12.85 -3.78
N ALA A 301 4.69 -11.95 -2.97
CA ALA A 301 3.93 -11.15 -2.02
C ALA A 301 4.52 -9.74 -1.95
N ALA A 302 3.66 -8.75 -1.75
CA ALA A 302 3.99 -7.36 -1.53
C ALA A 302 3.22 -6.79 -0.34
N CYS A 303 3.82 -5.83 0.36
CA CYS A 303 3.28 -5.17 1.53
C CYS A 303 3.60 -3.67 1.46
N ILE A 304 2.56 -2.85 1.62
CA ILE A 304 2.67 -1.39 1.66
C ILE A 304 2.18 -0.93 3.02
N HIS A 305 3.08 -0.30 3.78
CA HIS A 305 2.70 0.47 4.96
C HIS A 305 2.29 1.87 4.52
N MET A 306 0.98 2.12 4.58
CA MET A 306 0.36 3.41 4.29
C MET A 306 0.01 4.13 5.60
N GLN A 307 0.20 5.44 5.62
CA GLN A 307 -0.11 6.30 6.77
C GLN A 307 -1.17 7.34 6.37
N GLY A 308 -2.23 6.83 5.73
CA GLY A 308 -3.39 7.61 5.30
C GLY A 308 -4.06 8.31 6.49
N PRO A 309 -4.40 9.60 6.37
CA PRO A 309 -4.92 10.39 7.48
C PRO A 309 -6.26 9.87 8.03
N TYR A 310 -7.14 9.32 7.20
CA TYR A 310 -8.45 8.82 7.61
C TYR A 310 -8.34 7.48 8.33
N THR A 311 -7.60 6.51 7.78
CA THR A 311 -7.38 5.22 8.46
C THR A 311 -6.62 5.42 9.77
N THR A 312 -5.59 6.27 9.77
CA THR A 312 -4.83 6.58 11.00
C THR A 312 -5.72 7.27 12.04
N ALA A 313 -6.52 8.27 11.67
CA ALA A 313 -7.43 8.94 12.59
C ALA A 313 -8.54 8.03 13.14
N ALA A 314 -9.12 7.17 12.30
CA ALA A 314 -10.09 6.16 12.73
C ALA A 314 -9.47 5.17 13.72
N SER A 315 -8.23 4.73 13.47
CA SER A 315 -7.51 3.82 14.36
C SER A 315 -7.31 4.38 15.78
N CYS A 316 -7.24 5.70 15.96
CA CYS A 316 -7.05 6.32 17.27
C CYS A 316 -8.26 6.21 18.22
N GLU A 317 -9.42 5.75 17.75
CA GLU A 317 -10.59 5.47 18.58
C GLU A 317 -10.39 4.20 19.41
N LYS A 318 -10.10 4.35 20.71
CA LYS A 318 -9.67 3.24 21.61
C LYS A 318 -10.58 2.02 21.61
N ASP A 319 -11.89 2.22 21.55
CA ASP A 319 -12.88 1.14 21.60
C ASP A 319 -13.07 0.44 20.24
N LEU A 320 -12.40 0.94 19.19
CA LEU A 320 -12.42 0.38 17.85
C LEU A 320 -11.32 -0.68 17.73
N ILE A 321 -11.75 -1.96 17.66
CA ILE A 321 -10.90 -3.15 17.47
C ILE A 321 -11.17 -3.79 16.10
N LEU A 322 -12.41 -3.71 15.62
CA LEU A 322 -12.85 -4.24 14.34
C LEU A 322 -13.58 -3.14 13.58
N VAL A 323 -13.22 -2.95 12.31
CA VAL A 323 -13.92 -2.05 11.39
C VAL A 323 -14.40 -2.84 10.19
N GLN A 324 -15.64 -2.59 9.78
CA GLN A 324 -16.15 -2.99 8.48
C GLN A 324 -16.44 -1.71 7.69
N PRO A 325 -15.90 -1.56 6.47
CA PRO A 325 -16.32 -0.52 5.53
C PRO A 325 -17.84 -0.45 5.39
N ILE A 326 -18.36 0.74 5.11
CA ILE A 326 -19.81 0.97 5.02
C ILE A 326 -20.29 1.06 3.56
N ASP A 327 -19.38 1.44 2.67
CA ASP A 327 -19.56 1.44 1.22
C ASP A 327 -19.54 0.01 0.64
N VAL A 328 -20.09 -0.14 -0.57
CA VAL A 328 -20.30 -1.45 -1.21
C VAL A 328 -18.96 -2.12 -1.57
N LEU A 329 -18.06 -1.38 -2.23
CA LEU A 329 -16.78 -1.91 -2.69
C LEU A 329 -15.86 -2.32 -1.53
N GLY A 330 -15.78 -1.51 -0.47
CA GLY A 330 -15.03 -1.85 0.73
C GLY A 330 -15.57 -3.10 1.43
N LYS A 331 -16.90 -3.29 1.47
CA LYS A 331 -17.52 -4.52 2.02
C LYS A 331 -17.20 -5.76 1.19
N GLU A 332 -17.16 -5.63 -0.13
CA GLU A 332 -16.94 -6.75 -1.06
C GLU A 332 -15.45 -7.12 -1.20
N GLN A 333 -14.56 -6.12 -1.29
CA GLN A 333 -13.14 -6.32 -1.63
C GLN A 333 -12.20 -6.38 -0.42
N ILE A 334 -12.44 -5.54 0.59
CA ILE A 334 -11.65 -5.49 1.84
C ILE A 334 -12.31 -6.33 2.94
N GLY A 335 -13.63 -6.27 3.08
CA GLY A 335 -14.39 -7.07 4.04
C GLY A 335 -14.26 -6.55 5.47
N LYS A 336 -13.43 -7.20 6.30
CA LYS A 336 -13.23 -6.86 7.72
C LYS A 336 -11.80 -6.42 7.95
N VAL A 337 -11.61 -5.38 8.76
CA VAL A 337 -10.29 -4.85 9.09
C VAL A 337 -10.11 -4.87 10.60
N VAL A 338 -9.10 -5.60 11.06
CA VAL A 338 -8.75 -5.69 12.48
C VAL A 338 -7.72 -4.60 12.80
N ILE A 339 -7.93 -3.93 13.93
CA ILE A 339 -7.01 -2.95 14.50
C ILE A 339 -6.26 -3.62 15.65
N VAL A 340 -4.92 -3.63 15.55
CA VAL A 340 -4.01 -4.16 16.56
C VAL A 340 -3.36 -3.00 17.31
N ASP A 341 -3.20 -3.16 18.62
CA ASP A 341 -2.50 -2.19 19.46
C ASP A 341 -0.99 -2.48 19.40
N PRO A 342 -0.13 -1.46 19.19
CA PRO A 342 1.32 -1.66 19.21
C PRO A 342 1.80 -2.00 20.63
N ASP A 343 2.64 -3.02 20.75
CA ASP A 343 3.30 -3.41 21.99
C ASP A 343 4.82 -3.54 21.76
N ASP A 344 5.56 -2.54 22.26
CA ASP A 344 7.02 -2.46 22.16
C ASP A 344 7.73 -3.35 23.21
N ASP A 345 7.04 -3.71 24.31
CA ASP A 345 7.59 -4.55 25.39
C ASP A 345 7.52 -6.05 25.03
N ALA A 346 6.49 -6.45 24.27
CA ALA A 346 6.23 -7.85 23.87
C ALA A 346 6.18 -8.04 22.33
N GLN A 347 7.26 -7.65 21.63
CA GLN A 347 7.33 -7.67 20.16
C GLN A 347 6.90 -9.01 19.50
N GLU A 348 7.25 -10.16 20.07
CA GLU A 348 6.84 -11.47 19.52
C GLU A 348 5.31 -11.71 19.60
N GLU A 349 4.67 -11.21 20.65
CA GLU A 349 3.22 -11.30 20.84
C GLU A 349 2.51 -10.37 19.86
N PHE A 350 2.98 -9.12 19.76
CA PHE A 350 2.49 -8.15 18.79
C PHE A 350 2.57 -8.68 17.34
N LEU A 351 3.70 -9.28 16.94
CA LEU A 351 3.86 -9.87 15.61
C LEU A 351 2.88 -11.02 15.34
N ARG A 352 2.58 -11.85 16.36
CA ARG A 352 1.56 -12.91 16.25
C ARG A 352 0.16 -12.32 16.09
N GLN A 353 -0.19 -11.34 16.91
CA GLN A 353 -1.48 -10.64 16.82
C GLN A 353 -1.67 -9.97 15.46
N VAL A 354 -0.62 -9.37 14.89
CA VAL A 354 -0.65 -8.79 13.53
C VAL A 354 -0.90 -9.85 12.46
N ALA A 355 -0.27 -11.02 12.55
CA ALA A 355 -0.52 -12.13 11.62
C ALA A 355 -1.96 -12.68 11.73
N GLU A 356 -2.44 -12.90 12.96
CA GLU A 356 -3.81 -13.36 13.22
C GLU A 356 -4.86 -12.33 12.77
N ALA A 357 -4.61 -11.04 13.02
CA ALA A 357 -5.44 -9.92 12.57
C ALA A 357 -5.54 -9.86 11.04
N LEU A 358 -4.44 -10.05 10.32
CA LEU A 358 -4.45 -10.12 8.86
C LEU A 358 -5.28 -11.32 8.36
N GLN A 359 -5.12 -12.49 8.98
CA GLN A 359 -5.86 -13.70 8.62
C GLN A 359 -7.37 -13.55 8.88
N GLN A 360 -7.75 -12.97 10.03
CA GLN A 360 -9.14 -12.65 10.37
C GLN A 360 -9.74 -11.56 9.46
N GLY A 361 -8.91 -10.63 8.99
CA GLY A 361 -9.23 -9.60 8.01
C GLY A 361 -9.18 -10.05 6.55
N GLY A 362 -9.17 -11.35 6.28
CA GLY A 362 -9.27 -11.89 4.92
C GLY A 362 -8.04 -11.68 4.03
N MET A 363 -6.85 -11.50 4.61
CA MET A 363 -5.58 -11.35 3.89
C MET A 363 -5.55 -10.16 2.91
N ARG A 364 -6.09 -9.01 3.37
CA ARG A 364 -6.11 -7.73 2.63
C ARG A 364 -5.33 -6.63 3.31
N CYS A 365 -5.75 -6.26 4.51
CA CYS A 365 -5.14 -5.17 5.28
C CYS A 365 -5.19 -5.48 6.78
N VAL A 366 -4.21 -4.95 7.52
CA VAL A 366 -4.23 -4.85 8.99
C VAL A 366 -3.89 -3.42 9.41
N VAL A 367 -4.53 -2.92 10.45
CA VAL A 367 -4.30 -1.56 10.95
C VAL A 367 -3.57 -1.64 12.28
N VAL A 368 -2.49 -0.87 12.45
CA VAL A 368 -1.81 -0.72 13.75
C VAL A 368 -2.16 0.64 14.32
N ARG A 369 -2.69 0.65 15.55
CA ARG A 369 -3.25 1.85 16.19
C ARG A 369 -2.26 3.01 16.18
N GLY A 370 -2.68 4.14 15.61
CA GLY A 370 -1.89 5.38 15.50
C GLY A 370 -0.72 5.32 14.51
N HIS A 371 -0.42 4.16 13.92
CA HIS A 371 0.72 3.95 13.03
C HIS A 371 0.33 3.80 11.55
N GLY A 372 -0.96 3.67 11.24
CA GLY A 372 -1.46 3.51 9.88
C GLY A 372 -1.89 2.07 9.57
N ALA A 373 -1.88 1.72 8.30
CA ALA A 373 -2.30 0.40 7.83
C ALA A 373 -1.23 -0.27 6.98
N TYR A 374 -1.15 -1.59 7.07
CA TYR A 374 -0.36 -2.44 6.20
C TYR A 374 -1.32 -3.15 5.25
N ALA A 375 -1.27 -2.77 3.98
CA ALA A 375 -2.01 -3.41 2.91
C ALA A 375 -1.11 -4.43 2.20
N VAL A 376 -1.64 -5.60 1.89
CA VAL A 376 -0.88 -6.70 1.28
C VAL A 376 -1.52 -7.19 -0.01
N GLY A 377 -0.72 -7.82 -0.87
CA GLY A 377 -1.17 -8.44 -2.11
C GLY A 377 -0.12 -9.40 -2.67
N ALA A 378 -0.45 -10.08 -3.76
CA ALA A 378 0.50 -10.93 -4.51
C ALA A 378 1.55 -10.09 -5.26
N ASN A 379 1.24 -8.82 -5.56
CA ASN A 379 2.13 -7.86 -6.19
C ASN A 379 1.89 -6.45 -5.64
N LEU A 380 2.78 -5.51 -5.99
CA LEU A 380 2.74 -4.12 -5.50
C LEU A 380 1.43 -3.42 -5.88
N ASP A 381 0.93 -3.62 -7.10
CA ASP A 381 -0.29 -2.97 -7.58
C ASP A 381 -1.56 -3.46 -6.84
N GLN A 382 -1.62 -4.74 -6.44
CA GLN A 382 -2.70 -5.24 -5.59
C GLN A 382 -2.62 -4.72 -4.16
N ALA A 383 -1.41 -4.65 -3.58
CA ALA A 383 -1.22 -4.03 -2.27
C ALA A 383 -1.63 -2.54 -2.29
N MET A 384 -1.32 -1.84 -3.39
CA MET A 384 -1.70 -0.44 -3.63
C MET A 384 -3.21 -0.28 -3.75
N ALA A 385 -3.88 -1.10 -4.56
CA ALA A 385 -5.34 -1.08 -4.66
C ALA A 385 -6.02 -1.34 -3.30
N ASN A 386 -5.51 -2.29 -2.52
CA ASN A 386 -6.02 -2.58 -1.16
C ASN A 386 -5.82 -1.39 -0.20
N ALA A 387 -4.68 -0.69 -0.28
CA ALA A 387 -4.41 0.53 0.48
C ALA A 387 -5.35 1.68 0.11
N ALA A 388 -5.52 1.95 -1.19
CA ALA A 388 -6.38 3.00 -1.70
C ALA A 388 -7.86 2.79 -1.36
N MET A 389 -8.36 1.56 -1.56
CA MET A 389 -9.73 1.19 -1.18
C MET A 389 -9.96 1.34 0.32
N LEU A 390 -9.01 0.88 1.15
CA LEU A 390 -9.12 1.02 2.61
C LEU A 390 -9.22 2.48 3.04
N GLU A 391 -8.33 3.35 2.56
CA GLU A 391 -8.33 4.77 2.95
C GLU A 391 -9.63 5.47 2.51
N HIS A 392 -10.12 5.15 1.30
CA HIS A 392 -11.39 5.69 0.81
C HIS A 392 -12.57 5.23 1.70
N SER A 393 -12.67 3.94 2.01
CA SER A 393 -13.70 3.41 2.92
C SER A 393 -13.65 4.05 4.31
N MET A 394 -12.45 4.30 4.85
CA MET A 394 -12.27 4.98 6.14
C MET A 394 -12.63 6.46 6.09
N GLN A 395 -12.35 7.13 4.97
CA GLN A 395 -12.81 8.50 4.70
C GLN A 395 -14.34 8.57 4.72
N VAL A 396 -15.01 7.67 3.99
CA VAL A 396 -16.48 7.59 3.93
C VAL A 396 -17.08 7.30 5.32
N LEU A 397 -16.49 6.37 6.08
CA LEU A 397 -16.90 6.07 7.46
C LEU A 397 -16.78 7.29 8.39
N LEU A 398 -15.65 8.00 8.36
CA LEU A 398 -15.43 9.18 9.21
C LEU A 398 -16.37 10.34 8.83
N LEU A 399 -16.60 10.58 7.53
CA LEU A 399 -17.55 11.60 7.06
C LEU A 399 -18.99 11.25 7.48
N ALA A 400 -19.40 9.99 7.36
CA ALA A 400 -20.73 9.54 7.77
C ALA A 400 -20.96 9.69 9.29
N ARG A 401 -19.94 9.36 10.10
CA ARG A 401 -19.94 9.59 11.55
C ARG A 401 -19.99 11.08 11.90
N GLN A 402 -19.19 11.92 11.23
CA GLN A 402 -19.20 13.38 11.43
C GLN A 402 -20.56 14.00 11.08
N ALA A 403 -21.22 13.49 10.04
CA ALA A 403 -22.57 13.89 9.64
C ALA A 403 -23.68 13.30 10.53
N ASN A 404 -23.36 12.46 11.53
CA ASN A 404 -24.30 11.74 12.39
C ASN A 404 -25.35 10.93 11.62
N LEU A 405 -24.94 10.32 10.49
CA LEU A 405 -25.79 9.39 9.76
C LEU A 405 -26.05 8.14 10.60
N LYS A 406 -27.26 7.57 10.45
CA LYS A 406 -27.58 6.24 10.97
C LYS A 406 -27.18 5.24 9.89
N ILE A 407 -26.16 4.44 10.20
CA ILE A 407 -25.48 3.51 9.29
C ILE A 407 -25.83 2.07 9.68
#